data_AF-A0A7R9MNW7-F1
#
_entry.id   AF-A0A7R9MNW7-F1
#
_cell.length_a   1.000
_cell.length_b   1.000
_cell.length_c   1.000
_cell.angle_alpha   90.00
_cell.angle_beta   90.00
_cell.angle_gamma   90.00
#
_symmetry.space_group_name_H-M   'P 1'
#
loop_
_entity.id
_entity.type
_entity.pdbx_description
1 polymer ?
#
loop_
_entity_poly.entity_id
_entity_poly.type
_entity_poly.pdbx_seq_one_letter_code
_entity_poly.pdbx_strand_id
1 'polypeptide(L)'
;MKLLICILLIINCGLISCGPLFFRGRPLTKHGMLGSPVSTDNVYYNSLKLPEEQWFDQRLDHFNPVEITTWKQRYFINDTFYTKGGPIFLQLGGEGIADPIWVVEGQIAANYAK
;
A
#
# COMPACT_ATOMS: atom_id res chain seq x y z
N MET A 1 45.24 -19.09 26.05
CA MET A 1 45.18 -17.81 25.31
C MET A 1 44.50 -17.91 23.94
N LYS A 2 44.87 -18.85 23.05
CA LYS A 2 44.28 -18.96 21.70
C LYS A 2 42.76 -19.19 21.67
N LEU A 3 42.24 -20.05 22.56
CA LEU A 3 40.80 -20.34 22.65
C LEU A 3 39.96 -19.13 23.09
N LEU A 4 40.48 -18.31 24.01
CA LEU A 4 39.78 -17.13 24.53
C LEU A 4 39.63 -16.04 23.45
N ILE A 5 40.66 -15.88 22.60
CA ILE A 5 40.65 -14.96 21.46
C ILE A 5 39.62 -15.40 20.41
N CYS A 6 39.52 -16.70 20.11
CA CYS A 6 38.51 -17.21 19.19
C CYS A 6 37.09 -16.97 19.71
N ILE A 7 36.85 -17.16 21.01
CA ILE A 7 35.54 -16.90 21.63
C ILE A 7 35.19 -15.40 21.56
N LEU A 8 36.14 -14.51 21.85
CA LEU A 8 35.93 -13.06 21.73
C LEU A 8 35.65 -12.62 20.28
N LEU A 9 36.32 -13.23 19.29
CA LEU A 9 36.09 -12.93 17.87
C LEU A 9 34.71 -13.41 17.39
N ILE A 10 34.26 -14.59 17.83
CA ILE A 10 32.93 -15.11 17.48
C ILE A 10 31.82 -14.25 18.09
N ILE A 11 31.96 -13.82 19.35
CA ILE A 11 30.99 -12.93 20.02
C ILE A 11 30.92 -11.56 19.32
N ASN A 12 32.05 -10.99 18.90
CA ASN A 12 32.07 -9.72 18.17
C ASN A 12 31.51 -9.84 16.75
N CYS A 13 31.76 -10.96 16.04
CA CYS A 13 31.16 -11.19 14.72
C CYS A 13 29.63 -11.33 14.76
N GLY A 14 29.07 -11.95 15.81
CA GLY A 14 27.62 -12.10 15.96
C GLY A 14 26.86 -10.77 16.15
N LEU A 15 27.53 -9.75 16.68
CA LEU A 15 26.94 -8.42 16.92
C LEU A 15 26.94 -7.51 15.68
N ILE A 16 27.62 -7.89 14.58
CA ILE A 16 27.75 -7.10 13.34
C ILE A 16 26.79 -7.64 12.24
N SER A 17 25.74 -8.39 12.59
CA SER A 17 24.71 -8.73 11.60
C SER A 17 23.80 -7.51 11.32
N CYS A 18 24.23 -6.64 10.41
CA CYS A 18 23.32 -5.71 9.76
C CYS A 18 22.53 -6.51 8.71
N GLY A 19 21.38 -7.07 9.10
CA GLY A 19 20.43 -7.60 8.12
C GLY A 19 20.10 -6.52 7.07
N PRO A 20 19.82 -6.89 5.81
CA PRO A 20 19.53 -5.90 4.79
C PRO A 20 18.30 -5.08 5.22
N LEU A 21 18.48 -3.78 5.45
CA LEU A 21 17.38 -2.87 5.81
C LEU A 21 16.32 -2.77 4.70
N PHE A 22 16.72 -3.11 3.46
CA PHE A 22 15.89 -3.08 2.28
C PHE A 22 15.95 -4.40 1.52
N PHE A 23 14.79 -4.90 1.09
CA PHE A 23 14.67 -5.99 0.13
C PHE A 23 13.99 -5.46 -1.13
N ARG A 24 14.65 -5.59 -2.29
CA ARG A 24 14.15 -5.05 -3.58
C ARG A 24 13.75 -3.57 -3.50
N GLY A 25 14.57 -2.75 -2.83
CA GLY A 25 14.32 -1.31 -2.67
C GLY A 25 13.25 -0.95 -1.63
N ARG A 26 12.68 -1.92 -0.91
CA ARG A 26 11.64 -1.67 0.11
C ARG A 26 12.16 -1.95 1.52
N PRO A 27 11.91 -1.06 2.51
CA PRO A 27 12.28 -1.33 3.89
C PRO A 27 11.68 -2.65 4.38
N LEU A 28 12.45 -3.47 5.10
CA LEU A 28 11.93 -4.68 5.76
C LEU A 28 11.27 -4.41 7.12
N THR A 29 11.17 -3.13 7.50
CA THR A 29 10.57 -2.71 8.77
C THR A 29 9.05 -2.83 8.76
N LYS A 30 8.41 -2.67 9.94
CA LYS A 30 6.95 -2.75 10.16
C LYS A 30 6.11 -1.94 9.16
N HIS A 31 6.64 -0.86 8.58
CA HIS A 31 5.93 0.02 7.64
C HIS A 31 6.35 -0.19 6.17
N GLY A 32 7.04 -1.29 5.88
CA GLY A 32 7.52 -1.65 4.55
C GLY A 32 6.43 -2.21 3.65
N MET A 33 6.48 -3.51 3.38
CA MET A 33 5.48 -4.20 2.57
C MET A 33 4.16 -4.36 3.35
N LEU A 34 3.38 -3.28 3.44
CA LEU A 34 2.04 -3.31 4.04
C LEU A 34 1.05 -4.01 3.10
N GLY A 35 0.28 -4.94 3.65
CA GLY A 35 -0.87 -5.55 2.97
C GLY A 35 -2.11 -4.67 3.05
N SER A 36 -3.25 -5.18 2.56
CA SER A 36 -4.54 -4.52 2.70
C SER A 36 -4.88 -4.23 4.18
N PRO A 37 -5.53 -3.09 4.49
CA PRO A 37 -6.03 -2.78 5.82
C PRO A 37 -6.86 -3.94 6.37
N VAL A 38 -6.55 -4.35 7.59
CA VAL A 38 -7.33 -5.35 8.32
C VAL A 38 -8.26 -4.60 9.27
N SER A 39 -9.57 -4.74 9.10
CA SER A 39 -10.54 -4.22 10.06
C SER A 39 -10.38 -4.97 11.39
N THR A 40 -10.37 -4.24 12.51
CA THR A 40 -10.30 -4.84 13.86
C THR A 40 -11.60 -5.53 14.28
N ASP A 41 -12.72 -5.18 13.63
CA ASP A 41 -14.05 -5.69 13.96
C ASP A 41 -14.57 -6.60 12.84
N ASN A 42 -14.49 -7.92 13.04
CA ASN A 42 -14.97 -8.92 12.08
C ASN A 42 -16.47 -8.81 11.76
N VAL A 43 -17.28 -8.34 12.72
CA VAL A 43 -18.72 -8.12 12.53
C VAL A 43 -18.97 -6.95 11.58
N TYR A 44 -18.20 -5.87 11.74
CA TYR A 44 -18.26 -4.70 10.87
C TYR A 44 -17.71 -5.02 9.48
N TYR A 45 -16.62 -5.81 9.38
CA TYR A 45 -16.06 -6.23 8.10
C TYR A 45 -17.06 -7.03 7.25
N ASN A 46 -17.82 -7.95 7.87
CA ASN A 46 -18.84 -8.74 7.18
C ASN A 46 -20.09 -7.95 6.78
N SER A 47 -20.31 -6.77 7.38
CA SER A 47 -21.40 -5.86 7.03
C SER A 47 -20.93 -4.65 6.20
N LEU A 48 -19.63 -4.57 5.91
CA LEU A 48 -19.02 -3.47 5.19
C LEU A 48 -19.50 -3.48 3.74
N LYS A 49 -20.22 -2.44 3.35
CA LYS A 49 -20.57 -2.24 1.94
C LYS A 49 -19.36 -1.65 1.22
N LEU A 50 -18.60 -2.51 0.56
CA LEU A 50 -17.48 -2.08 -0.27
C LEU A 50 -17.99 -1.32 -1.50
N PRO A 51 -17.28 -0.25 -1.92
CA PRO A 51 -17.60 0.43 -3.16
C PRO A 51 -17.59 -0.49 -4.38
N GLU A 52 -18.51 -0.23 -5.29
CA GLU A 52 -18.58 -0.94 -6.56
C GLU A 52 -17.41 -0.56 -7.48
N GLU A 53 -17.02 -1.50 -8.33
CA GLU A 53 -16.00 -1.26 -9.35
C GLU A 53 -16.49 -0.24 -10.36
N GLN A 54 -15.66 0.77 -10.64
CA GLN A 54 -15.87 1.73 -11.70
C GLN A 54 -14.70 1.67 -12.68
N TRP A 55 -14.93 2.16 -13.90
CA TRP A 55 -13.98 2.01 -15.00
C TRP A 55 -13.79 3.33 -15.75
N PHE A 56 -12.54 3.73 -15.89
CA PHE A 56 -12.12 4.91 -16.65
C PHE A 56 -11.45 4.47 -17.96
N ASP A 57 -11.81 5.11 -19.07
CA ASP A 57 -11.16 4.86 -20.37
C ASP A 57 -9.82 5.61 -20.41
N GLN A 58 -8.74 4.89 -20.12
CA GLN A 58 -7.39 5.43 -20.06
C GLN A 58 -6.65 5.21 -21.38
N ARG A 59 -5.83 6.17 -21.81
CA ARG A 59 -4.95 5.99 -22.97
C ARG A 59 -3.94 4.88 -22.69
N LEU A 60 -3.72 4.01 -23.68
CA LEU A 60 -2.72 2.96 -23.58
C LEU A 60 -1.30 3.55 -23.53
N ASP A 61 -1.02 4.51 -24.42
CA ASP A 61 0.28 5.20 -24.50
C ASP A 61 0.06 6.72 -24.46
N HIS A 62 0.64 7.38 -23.46
CA HIS A 62 0.57 8.83 -23.28
C HIS A 62 1.68 9.57 -24.04
N PHE A 63 2.72 8.86 -24.48
CA PHE A 63 3.90 9.42 -25.14
C PHE A 63 3.77 9.40 -26.67
N ASN A 64 2.89 8.56 -27.21
CA ASN A 64 2.56 8.53 -28.64
C ASN A 64 1.26 9.32 -28.92
N PRO A 65 1.32 10.51 -29.56
CA PRO A 65 0.13 11.33 -29.82
C PRO A 65 -0.80 10.76 -30.91
N VAL A 66 -0.32 9.80 -31.72
CA VAL A 66 -1.12 9.16 -32.78
C VAL A 66 -1.83 7.90 -32.26
N GLU A 67 -1.37 7.34 -31.14
CA GLU A 67 -2.02 6.19 -30.50
C GLU A 67 -3.32 6.63 -29.81
N ILE A 68 -4.43 6.02 -30.25
CA ILE A 68 -5.79 6.31 -29.79
C ILE A 68 -6.40 5.16 -28.98
N THR A 69 -5.70 4.03 -28.87
CA THR A 69 -6.18 2.87 -28.13
C THR A 69 -6.33 3.21 -26.65
N THR A 70 -7.46 2.80 -26.07
CA THR A 70 -7.75 2.94 -24.65
C THR A 70 -7.90 1.58 -23.98
N TRP A 71 -7.80 1.56 -22.66
CA TRP A 71 -8.10 0.42 -21.82
C TRP A 71 -8.91 0.86 -20.59
N LYS A 72 -9.64 -0.08 -20.00
CA LYS A 72 -10.48 0.18 -18.83
C LYS A 72 -9.63 0.15 -17.56
N GLN A 73 -9.28 1.32 -17.04
CA GLN A 73 -8.62 1.48 -15.74
C GLN A 73 -9.64 1.40 -14.62
N ARG A 74 -9.55 0.37 -13.78
CA ARG A 74 -10.44 0.18 -12.63
C ARG A 74 -10.15 1.17 -11.51
N TYR A 75 -11.20 1.70 -10.90
CA TYR A 75 -11.11 2.55 -9.71
C TYR A 75 -12.34 2.36 -8.80
N PHE A 76 -12.27 2.95 -7.61
CA PHE A 76 -13.34 2.91 -6.60
C PHE A 76 -13.59 4.32 -6.07
N ILE A 77 -14.83 4.62 -5.72
CA ILE A 77 -15.22 5.89 -5.09
C ILE A 77 -15.86 5.60 -3.74
N ASN A 78 -15.45 6.34 -2.73
CA ASN A 78 -16.19 6.47 -1.48
C ASN A 78 -16.48 7.95 -1.26
N ASP A 79 -17.75 8.33 -1.43
CA ASP A 79 -18.23 9.71 -1.30
C ASP A 79 -18.98 9.94 0.03
N THR A 80 -18.94 8.99 0.96
CA THR A 80 -19.65 9.03 2.25
C THR A 80 -19.47 10.35 3.01
N PHE A 81 -18.29 10.96 2.93
CA PHE A 81 -17.95 12.20 3.62
C PHE A 81 -17.77 13.41 2.68
N TYR A 82 -18.04 13.24 1.38
CA TYR A 82 -17.82 14.30 0.40
C TYR A 82 -18.86 15.43 0.56
N THR A 83 -18.39 16.67 0.54
CA THR A 83 -19.23 17.86 0.47
C THR A 83 -18.95 18.62 -0.81
N LYS A 84 -19.99 19.18 -1.43
CA LYS A 84 -19.86 19.90 -2.72
C LYS A 84 -18.84 21.02 -2.60
N GLY A 85 -17.80 20.97 -3.44
CA GLY A 85 -16.70 21.95 -3.43
C GLY A 85 -15.57 21.63 -2.45
N GLY A 86 -15.69 20.54 -1.68
CA GLY A 86 -14.62 20.01 -0.83
C GLY A 86 -13.50 19.33 -1.62
N PRO A 87 -12.39 18.99 -0.94
CA PRO A 87 -11.26 18.32 -1.57
C PRO A 87 -11.60 16.90 -2.00
N ILE A 88 -10.87 16.39 -2.99
CA ILE A 88 -10.89 14.99 -3.38
C ILE A 88 -9.57 14.37 -2.94
N PHE A 89 -9.65 13.29 -2.16
CA PHE A 89 -8.48 12.51 -1.82
C PHE A 89 -8.29 11.39 -2.84
N LEU A 90 -7.08 11.30 -3.41
CA LEU A 90 -6.72 10.27 -4.39
C LEU A 90 -5.74 9.27 -3.77
N GLN A 91 -6.21 8.03 -3.58
CA GLN A 91 -5.33 6.91 -3.22
C GLN A 91 -4.76 6.31 -4.50
N LEU A 92 -3.45 6.45 -4.70
CA LEU A 92 -2.74 5.77 -5.79
C LEU A 92 -2.45 4.32 -5.40
N GLY A 93 -2.72 3.39 -6.32
CA GLY A 93 -2.37 1.99 -6.17
C GLY A 93 -0.86 1.75 -6.24
N GLY A 94 -0.42 0.65 -5.62
CA GLY A 94 0.94 0.11 -5.79
C GLY A 94 1.00 -0.95 -6.90
N GLU A 95 1.86 -1.95 -6.75
CA GLU A 95 2.00 -3.05 -7.73
C GLU A 95 0.91 -4.13 -7.62
N GLY A 96 0.05 -4.06 -6.60
CA GLY A 96 -1.02 -5.01 -6.37
C GLY A 96 -2.32 -4.66 -7.10
N ILE A 97 -3.22 -5.65 -7.16
CA ILE A 97 -4.61 -5.42 -7.59
C ILE A 97 -5.24 -4.39 -6.63
N ALA A 98 -5.84 -3.34 -7.20
CA ALA A 98 -6.56 -2.34 -6.41
C ALA A 98 -7.70 -3.01 -5.63
N ASP A 99 -7.72 -2.82 -4.32
CA ASP A 99 -8.69 -3.40 -3.38
C ASP A 99 -9.59 -2.28 -2.83
N PRO A 100 -10.93 -2.39 -2.94
CA PRO A 100 -11.86 -1.35 -2.51
C PRO A 100 -11.75 -1.00 -1.02
N ILE A 101 -11.20 -1.89 -0.19
CA ILE A 101 -11.06 -1.62 1.25
C ILE A 101 -10.18 -0.38 1.51
N TRP A 102 -9.24 -0.06 0.63
CA TRP A 102 -8.34 1.09 0.81
C TRP A 102 -9.04 2.44 0.75
N VAL A 103 -10.17 2.55 0.04
CA VAL A 103 -10.97 3.79 0.01
C VAL A 103 -11.99 3.87 1.14
N VAL A 104 -12.05 2.85 2.00
CA VAL A 104 -12.94 2.81 3.18
C VAL A 104 -12.14 2.88 4.49
N GLU A 105 -11.14 2.00 4.62
CA GLU A 105 -10.35 1.82 5.85
C GLU A 105 -8.88 2.24 5.69
N GLY A 106 -8.45 2.58 4.47
CA GLY A 106 -7.10 3.08 4.25
C GLY A 106 -6.84 4.37 5.04
N GLN A 107 -5.58 4.67 5.31
CA GLN A 107 -5.18 5.79 6.18
C GLN A 107 -5.82 7.13 5.75
N ILE A 108 -5.95 7.37 4.44
CA ILE A 108 -6.63 8.55 3.89
C ILE A 108 -8.10 8.58 4.31
N ALA A 109 -8.83 7.50 4.06
CA ALA A 109 -10.26 7.40 4.36
C ALA A 109 -10.55 7.40 5.87
N ALA A 110 -9.72 6.72 6.66
CA ALA A 110 -9.91 6.60 8.10
C ALA A 110 -9.54 7.86 8.89
N ASN A 111 -8.52 8.62 8.47
CA ASN A 111 -7.95 9.70 9.26
C ASN A 111 -8.18 11.11 8.71
N TYR A 112 -8.45 11.27 7.40
CA TYR A 112 -8.52 12.59 6.77
C TYR A 112 -9.87 12.91 6.14
N ALA A 113 -10.62 11.88 5.72
CA ALA A 113 -11.93 12.06 5.10
C ALA A 113 -13.08 12.20 6.11
N LYS A 114 -12.90 11.74 7.37
CA LYS A 114 -13.91 11.77 8.43
C LYS A 114 -13.99 13.13 9.13
#